data_AF-A0A7Y7TMN9-F1
#
_entry.id   AF-A0A7Y7TMN9-F1
#
_cell.length_a   1.000
_cell.length_b   1.000
_cell.length_c   1.000
_cell.angle_alpha   90.00
_cell.angle_beta   90.00
_cell.angle_gamma   90.00
#
_symmetry.space_group_name_H-M   'P 1'
#
loop_
_entity.id
_entity.type
_entity.pdbx_description
1 polymer ?
#
loop_
_entity_poly.entity_id
_entity_poly.type
_entity_poly.pdbx_seq_one_letter_code
_entity_poly.pdbx_strand_id
1 'polypeptide(L)' 'MKMKKSLVATLAAVMIMSFASIAAAGEQKWTCSKYYHGEYTGYTTFWASSHSEAMSKATEFYKSYTYDHIKCE' A
#
# COMPACT_ATOMS: atom_id res chain seq x y z
N MET A 1 36.79 28.59 16.14
CA MET A 1 35.85 27.88 15.25
C MET A 1 34.76 28.84 14.81
N LYS A 2 34.56 29.03 13.50
CA LYS A 2 33.54 29.92 12.91
C LYS A 2 32.66 29.07 11.98
N MET A 3 31.35 29.04 12.21
CA MET A 3 30.35 28.46 11.32
C MET A 3 30.11 29.39 10.11
N LYS A 4 30.08 28.86 8.88
CA LYS A 4 29.40 29.42 7.70
C LYS A 4 29.00 28.24 6.78
N LYS A 5 27.71 27.88 6.75
CA LYS A 5 26.71 28.28 5.72
C LYS A 5 27.10 27.77 4.33
N SER A 6 26.38 26.75 3.82
CA SER A 6 25.34 26.90 2.78
C SER A 6 25.97 27.26 1.41
N LEU A 7 25.74 26.61 0.27
CA LEU A 7 24.59 25.85 -0.23
C LEU A 7 25.09 24.91 -1.34
N VAL A 8 24.57 23.69 -1.37
CA VAL A 8 24.53 22.85 -2.57
C VAL A 8 23.18 23.12 -3.23
N ALA A 9 23.17 23.61 -4.48
CA ALA A 9 22.00 23.49 -5.36
C ALA A 9 22.32 24.01 -6.77
N THR A 10 22.35 23.14 -7.77
CA THR A 10 21.91 23.54 -9.12
C THR A 10 21.13 22.39 -9.75
N LEU A 11 19.81 22.56 -9.61
CA LEU A 11 18.67 21.99 -10.29
C LEU A 11 18.90 20.90 -11.34
N ALA A 12 18.36 19.72 -11.04
CA ALA A 12 17.93 18.74 -12.03
C ALA A 12 16.65 19.25 -12.74
N ALA A 13 16.70 19.34 -14.07
CA ALA A 13 15.51 19.52 -14.90
C ALA A 13 14.74 18.19 -14.93
N VAL A 14 13.67 18.09 -14.15
CA VAL A 14 12.75 16.94 -14.19
C VAL A 14 11.64 17.26 -15.18
N MET A 15 11.58 16.46 -16.24
CA MET A 15 10.54 16.47 -17.26
C MET A 15 9.18 16.27 -16.62
N ILE A 16 8.25 17.16 -16.93
CA ILE A 16 6.83 17.05 -16.59
C ILE A 16 6.24 16.01 -17.53
N MET A 17 6.22 14.75 -17.13
CA MET A 17 5.33 13.75 -17.71
C MET A 17 4.08 13.67 -16.86
N SER A 18 3.05 14.35 -17.37
CA SER A 18 1.61 14.23 -17.12
C SER A 18 1.20 13.13 -16.14
N PHE A 19 0.97 13.53 -14.89
CA PHE A 19 0.26 12.73 -13.90
C PHE A 19 -1.20 12.55 -14.32
N ALA A 20 -1.50 11.53 -15.11
CA ALA A 20 -2.81 10.89 -15.07
C ALA A 20 -2.82 9.92 -13.88
N SER A 21 -2.63 10.45 -12.67
CA SER A 21 -2.86 9.70 -11.45
C SER A 21 -4.25 10.07 -10.96
N ILE A 22 -5.25 9.34 -11.44
CA ILE A 22 -6.52 9.24 -10.72
C ILE A 22 -6.19 8.44 -9.46
N ALA A 23 -5.56 9.09 -8.48
CA ALA A 23 -5.62 8.63 -7.11
C ALA A 23 -7.11 8.72 -6.76
N ALA A 24 -7.77 7.57 -6.66
CA ALA A 24 -9.11 7.51 -6.11
C ALA A 24 -9.02 8.13 -4.71
N ALA A 25 -9.50 9.37 -4.59
CA ALA A 25 -9.33 10.16 -3.39
C ALA A 25 -9.94 9.40 -2.21
N GLY A 26 -9.11 9.05 -1.21
CA GLY A 26 -9.53 8.35 -0.01
C GLY A 26 -9.11 6.88 0.08
N GLU A 27 -8.47 6.30 -0.94
CA GLU A 27 -7.90 4.95 -0.80
C GLU A 27 -6.58 4.97 -0.01
N GLN A 28 -6.45 4.06 0.95
CA GLN A 28 -5.21 3.77 1.66
C GLN A 28 -4.76 2.34 1.38
N LYS A 29 -3.47 2.08 1.58
CA LYS A 29 -2.90 0.75 1.38
C LYS A 29 -3.16 -0.11 2.62
N TRP A 30 -3.87 -1.21 2.42
CA TRP A 30 -4.16 -2.22 3.44
C TRP A 30 -3.35 -3.48 3.17
N THR A 31 -2.84 -4.10 4.23
CA THR A 31 -2.14 -5.38 4.19
C THR A 31 -3.06 -6.46 4.72
N CYS A 32 -3.49 -7.37 3.86
CA CYS A 32 -4.38 -8.46 4.20
C CYS A 32 -3.59 -9.77 4.27
N SER A 33 -3.51 -10.35 5.47
CA SER A 33 -2.83 -11.61 5.76
C SER A 33 -3.84 -12.74 5.88
N LYS A 34 -3.52 -13.90 5.31
CA LYS A 34 -4.31 -15.13 5.43
C LYS A 34 -3.68 -16.12 6.41
N TYR A 35 -4.52 -16.81 7.16
CA TYR A 35 -4.11 -17.77 8.16
C TYR A 35 -4.77 -19.12 7.91
N TYR A 36 -4.06 -20.22 8.18
CA TYR A 36 -4.58 -21.58 8.09
C TYR A 36 -4.07 -22.39 9.29
N HIS A 37 -4.98 -23.05 9.99
CA HIS A 37 -4.76 -23.71 11.27
C HIS A 37 -4.11 -22.81 12.33
N GLY A 38 -4.45 -21.51 12.32
CA GLY A 38 -3.87 -20.50 13.21
C GLY A 38 -2.48 -20.02 12.81
N GLU A 39 -1.86 -20.58 11.77
CA GLU A 39 -0.55 -20.14 11.27
C GLU A 39 -0.69 -19.15 10.13
N TYR A 40 0.24 -18.19 10.09
CA TYR A 40 0.35 -17.25 8.99
C TYR A 40 0.82 -17.96 7.72
N THR A 41 0.07 -17.83 6.62
CA THR A 41 0.37 -18.51 5.35
C THR A 41 0.64 -17.57 4.18
N GLY A 42 0.57 -16.27 4.39
CA GLY A 42 0.90 -15.26 3.38
C GLY A 42 0.10 -13.97 3.53
N TYR A 43 0.51 -12.97 2.75
CA TYR A 43 -0.14 -11.66 2.72
C TYR A 43 -0.23 -11.14 1.28
N THR A 44 -1.11 -10.18 1.11
CA THR A 44 -1.22 -9.37 -0.11
C THR A 44 -1.62 -7.96 0.31
N THR A 45 -1.38 -6.97 -0.54
CA THR A 45 -1.74 -5.58 -0.25
C THR A 45 -2.72 -5.04 -1.27
N PHE A 46 -3.76 -4.36 -0.78
CA PHE A 46 -4.78 -3.73 -1.61
C PHE A 46 -4.84 -2.23 -1.32
N TRP A 47 -5.11 -1.44 -2.35
CA TRP A 47 -5.61 -0.08 -2.15
C TRP A 47 -7.12 -0.15 -1.97
N ALA A 48 -7.63 0.43 -0.89
CA ALA A 48 -9.05 0.45 -0.57
C ALA A 48 -9.40 1.65 0.31
N SER A 49 -10.62 2.15 0.19
CA SER A 49 -11.12 3.30 0.95
C SER A 49 -11.47 2.98 2.41
N SER A 50 -11.68 1.71 2.73
CA SER A 50 -12.06 1.25 4.07
C SER A 50 -11.58 -0.17 4.36
N HIS A 51 -11.55 -0.54 5.64
CA HIS A 51 -11.23 -1.90 6.07
C HIS A 51 -12.18 -2.93 5.44
N SER A 52 -13.48 -2.62 5.37
CA SER A 52 -14.48 -3.52 4.78
C SER A 52 -14.26 -3.75 3.29
N GLU A 53 -13.87 -2.71 2.55
CA GLU A 53 -13.52 -2.84 1.14
C GLU A 53 -12.23 -3.65 0.95
N ALA A 54 -11.21 -3.41 1.78
CA ALA A 54 -9.98 -4.19 1.78
C ALA A 54 -10.25 -5.68 2.05
N MET A 55 -11.09 -5.99 3.04
CA MET A 55 -11.54 -7.36 3.34
C MET A 55 -12.31 -7.96 2.17
N SER A 56 -13.21 -7.23 1.52
CA SER A 56 -13.93 -7.73 0.34
C SER A 56 -12.98 -8.07 -0.82
N LYS A 57 -12.01 -7.19 -1.11
CA LYS A 57 -10.97 -7.41 -2.12
C LYS A 57 -10.10 -8.62 -1.76
N ALA A 58 -9.75 -8.78 -0.48
CA ALA A 58 -8.95 -9.90 0.01
C ALA A 58 -9.68 -11.25 -0.06
N THR A 59 -10.94 -11.31 0.35
CA THR A 59 -11.78 -12.52 0.27
C THR A 59 -11.92 -12.98 -1.18
N GLU A 60 -12.16 -12.06 -2.10
CA GLU A 60 -12.26 -12.37 -3.53
C GLU A 60 -10.92 -12.86 -4.10
N PHE A 61 -9.81 -12.21 -3.74
CA PHE A 61 -8.47 -12.63 -4.16
C PHE A 61 -8.11 -14.02 -3.62
N TYR A 62 -8.44 -14.29 -2.35
CA TYR A 62 -8.12 -15.56 -1.70
C TYR A 62 -9.16 -16.67 -1.92
N LYS A 63 -10.21 -16.45 -2.73
CA LYS A 63 -11.31 -17.43 -2.92
C LYS A 63 -10.88 -18.83 -3.36
N SER A 64 -9.75 -18.94 -4.06
CA SER A 64 -9.19 -20.21 -4.53
C SER A 64 -8.09 -20.77 -3.63
N TYR A 65 -7.84 -20.15 -2.48
CA TYR A 65 -6.80 -20.54 -1.53
C TYR A 65 -7.47 -21.13 -0.28
N THR A 66 -6.80 -22.08 0.36
CA THR A 66 -7.21 -22.59 1.67
C THR A 66 -6.79 -21.59 2.76
N TYR A 67 -7.75 -21.14 3.56
CA TYR A 67 -7.55 -20.28 4.73
C TYR A 67 -8.73 -20.42 5.71
N ASP A 68 -8.50 -20.12 6.98
CA ASP A 68 -9.53 -20.09 8.03
C ASP A 68 -10.06 -18.68 8.27
N HIS A 69 -9.16 -17.69 8.27
CA HIS A 69 -9.51 -16.28 8.39
C HIS A 69 -8.49 -15.37 7.71
N ILE A 70 -8.93 -14.15 7.42
CA ILE A 70 -8.14 -13.08 6.84
C ILE A 70 -8.15 -11.90 7.83
N LYS A 71 -6.99 -11.26 8.01
CA LYS A 71 -6.83 -10.04 8.80
C LYS A 71 -6.27 -8.94 7.91
N CYS A 72 -6.97 -7.82 7.76
CA CYS A 72 -6.48 -6.64 7.05
C CYS A 72 -6.05 -5.55 8.05
N GLU A 73 -4.85 -5.00 7.85
CA GLU A 73 -4.27 -3.93 8.65
C GLU A 73 -3.87 -2.73 7.78
#